data_AF-A0A1Y3CEA7-F1
#
_entry.id   AF-A0A1Y3CEA7-F1
#
_cell.length_a   1.000
_cell.length_b   1.000
_cell.length_c   1.000
_cell.angle_alpha   90.00
_cell.angle_beta   90.00
_cell.angle_gamma   90.00
#
_symmetry.space_group_name_H-M   'P 1'
#
loop_
_entity.id
_entity.type
_entity.pdbx_description
1 polymer ?
#
loop_
_entity_poly.entity_id
_entity_poly.type
_entity_poly.pdbx_seq_one_letter_code
_entity_poly.pdbx_strand_id
1 'polypeptide(L)'
;MNHSKVDVAVLTISGDVDNNLDEPSNHNQPTYQFSVFSTNESEALIIAEKVRRAIKRDCYVTRPPDLDQDPNTGIYQVTFDTSWHIGW
;
A
#
# COMPACT_ATOMS: atom_id res chain seq x y z
N MET A 1 -16.40 11.09 -22.07
CA MET A 1 -16.17 10.17 -20.94
C MET A 1 -15.01 10.73 -20.15
N ASN A 2 -15.25 11.28 -18.96
CA ASN A 2 -14.14 11.71 -18.09
C ASN A 2 -13.46 10.44 -17.60
N HIS A 3 -12.19 10.24 -17.96
CA HIS A 3 -11.38 9.19 -17.39
C HIS A 3 -11.21 9.54 -15.91
N SER A 4 -11.75 8.71 -15.03
CA SER A 4 -11.41 8.77 -13.62
C SER A 4 -9.91 8.55 -13.47
N LYS A 5 -9.24 9.41 -12.71
CA LYS A 5 -7.81 9.30 -12.46
C LYS A 5 -7.63 8.56 -11.15
N VAL A 6 -7.05 7.37 -11.22
CA VAL A 6 -6.68 6.57 -10.06
C VAL A 6 -5.16 6.51 -10.00
N ASP A 7 -4.60 6.89 -8.87
CA ASP A 7 -3.17 6.81 -8.61
C ASP A 7 -2.91 5.84 -7.44
N VAL A 8 -1.87 5.02 -7.54
CA VAL A 8 -1.46 4.09 -6.48
C VAL A 8 -0.02 4.42 -6.08
N ALA A 9 0.19 4.68 -4.79
CA ALA A 9 1.51 4.93 -4.21
C ALA A 9 1.87 3.83 -3.20
N VAL A 10 3.17 3.54 -3.11
CA VAL A 10 3.73 2.57 -2.16
C VAL A 10 4.85 3.25 -1.39
N LEU A 11 4.82 3.11 -0.07
CA LEU A 11 5.83 3.66 0.84
C LEU A 11 6.37 2.53 1.73
N THR A 12 7.70 2.42 1.84
CA THR A 12 8.33 1.60 2.88
C THR A 12 8.15 2.30 4.22
N ILE A 13 7.52 1.61 5.18
CA ILE A 13 7.25 2.18 6.51
C ILE A 13 8.09 1.53 7.62
N SER A 14 8.64 0.32 7.38
CA SER A 14 9.62 -0.30 8.26
C SER A 14 10.37 -1.43 7.56
N GLY A 15 11.48 -1.87 8.16
CA GLY A 15 12.28 -2.97 7.62
C GLY A 15 13.05 -2.55 6.38
N ASP A 16 13.57 -1.31 6.37
CA ASP A 16 14.58 -0.91 5.41
C ASP A 16 15.69 -1.96 5.44
N VAL A 17 16.04 -2.42 4.25
CA VAL A 17 17.22 -3.25 4.01
C VAL A 17 18.44 -2.35 4.24
N ASP A 18 18.76 -2.12 5.52
CA ASP A 18 20.05 -1.57 5.95
C ASP A 18 21.10 -2.65 5.68
N ASN A 19 21.40 -2.83 4.40
CA ASN A 19 22.48 -3.66 3.94
C ASN A 19 23.66 -2.71 3.77
N ASN A 20 24.59 -2.69 4.73
CA ASN A 20 25.97 -2.44 4.34
C ASN A 20 26.27 -3.47 3.24
N LEU A 21 26.90 -3.04 2.15
CA LEU A 21 27.00 -3.73 0.85
C LEU A 21 27.42 -5.22 0.88
N ASP A 22 27.88 -5.73 2.02
CA ASP A 22 28.36 -7.10 2.26
C ASP A 22 27.65 -7.85 3.43
N GLU A 23 26.58 -7.30 4.04
CA GLU A 23 25.87 -7.95 5.15
C GLU A 23 24.44 -8.41 4.76
N PRO A 24 24.03 -9.63 5.16
CA PRO A 24 22.65 -10.08 4.96
C PRO A 24 21.70 -9.21 5.78
N SER A 25 20.56 -8.85 5.16
CA SER A 25 19.54 -8.04 5.81
C SER A 25 19.15 -8.61 7.17
N ASN A 26 19.17 -7.75 8.18
CA ASN A 26 18.70 -8.04 9.52
C ASN A 26 17.16 -7.93 9.66
N HIS A 27 16.46 -7.46 8.62
CA HIS A 27 15.00 -7.31 8.60
C HIS A 27 14.36 -8.32 7.66
N ASN A 28 13.91 -9.46 8.20
CA ASN A 28 13.28 -10.53 7.43
C ASN A 28 11.84 -10.22 6.94
N GLN A 29 11.29 -9.04 7.28
CA GLN A 29 9.88 -8.69 7.02
C GLN A 29 9.72 -7.19 6.78
N PRO A 30 9.91 -6.71 5.53
CA PRO A 30 9.67 -5.31 5.21
C PRO A 30 8.17 -5.01 5.27
N THR A 31 7.85 -3.83 5.78
CA THR A 31 6.47 -3.35 5.86
C THR A 31 6.26 -2.22 4.86
N TYR A 32 5.24 -2.36 4.03
CA TYR A 32 4.84 -1.34 3.05
C TYR A 32 3.44 -0.83 3.34
N GLN A 33 3.27 0.48 3.20
CA GLN A 33 1.98 1.16 3.13
C GLN A 33 1.59 1.36 1.67
N PHE A 34 0.39 0.92 1.33
CA PHE A 34 -0.24 1.19 0.05
C PHE A 34 -1.26 2.31 0.22
N SER A 35 -1.24 3.27 -0.70
CA SER A 35 -2.23 4.35 -0.79
C SER A 35 -2.85 4.37 -2.17
N VAL A 36 -4.18 4.36 -2.24
CA VAL A 36 -4.94 4.48 -3.48
C VAL A 36 -5.70 5.79 -3.45
N PHE A 37 -5.53 6.61 -4.48
CA PHE A 37 -6.17 7.91 -4.61
C PHE A 37 -7.16 7.90 -5.76
N SER A 38 -8.36 8.46 -5.55
CA SER A 38 -9.33 8.73 -6.63
C SER A 38 -10.23 9.91 -6.27
N THR A 39 -10.78 10.58 -7.28
CA THR A 39 -11.89 11.53 -7.13
C THR A 39 -13.25 10.84 -6.89
N ASN A 40 -13.29 9.51 -6.89
CA ASN A 40 -14.48 8.69 -6.64
C ASN A 40 -14.22 7.68 -5.53
N GLU A 41 -15.01 7.75 -4.45
CA GLU A 41 -14.89 6.88 -3.28
C GLU A 41 -14.99 5.39 -3.62
N SER A 42 -16.01 5.02 -4.40
CA SER A 42 -16.26 3.63 -4.77
C SER A 42 -15.12 3.06 -5.60
N GLU A 43 -14.54 3.88 -6.48
CA GLU A 43 -13.39 3.48 -7.28
C GLU A 43 -12.13 3.28 -6.42
N ALA A 44 -11.85 4.20 -5.49
CA ALA A 44 -10.72 4.05 -4.55
C ALA A 44 -10.82 2.73 -3.76
N LEU A 45 -12.01 2.42 -3.24
CA LEU A 45 -12.28 1.18 -2.49
C LEU A 45 -12.13 -0.08 -3.36
N ILE A 46 -12.69 -0.08 -4.58
CA ILE A 46 -12.59 -1.21 -5.51
C ILE A 46 -11.13 -1.47 -5.90
N ILE A 47 -10.36 -0.41 -6.15
CA ILE A 47 -8.96 -0.54 -6.54
C ILE A 47 -8.10 -0.99 -5.35
N ALA A 48 -8.29 -0.45 -4.16
CA ALA A 48 -7.61 -0.91 -2.95
C ALA A 48 -7.84 -2.41 -2.68
N GLU A 49 -9.09 -2.89 -2.84
CA GLU A 49 -9.39 -4.31 -2.71
C GLU A 49 -8.72 -5.15 -3.80
N LYS A 50 -8.64 -4.65 -5.05
CA LYS A 50 -7.91 -5.34 -6.13
C LYS A 50 -6.41 -5.42 -5.85
N VAL A 51 -5.79 -4.34 -5.38
CA VAL A 51 -4.37 -4.33 -4.99
C VAL A 51 -4.14 -5.34 -3.87
N ARG A 52 -4.97 -5.28 -2.80
CA ARG A 52 -4.89 -6.21 -1.67
C ARG A 52 -5.01 -7.67 -2.11
N ARG A 53 -5.91 -7.98 -3.03
CA ARG A 53 -6.07 -9.35 -3.58
C ARG A 53 -4.86 -9.80 -4.38
N ALA A 54 -4.25 -8.90 -5.15
CA ALA A 54 -3.09 -9.21 -5.97
C ALA A 54 -1.87 -9.62 -5.14
N ILE A 55 -1.69 -9.00 -3.96
CA ILE A 55 -0.51 -9.20 -3.10
C ILE A 55 -0.75 -10.19 -1.94
N LYS A 56 -1.98 -10.71 -1.78
CA LYS A 56 -2.39 -11.51 -0.61
C LYS A 56 -1.55 -12.78 -0.38
N ARG A 57 -0.88 -13.31 -1.42
CA ARG A 57 -0.05 -14.52 -1.31
C ARG A 57 1.35 -14.25 -0.77
N ASP A 58 1.81 -13.01 -0.87
CA ASP A 58 3.20 -12.63 -0.61
C ASP A 58 3.36 -11.86 0.71
N CYS A 59 2.24 -11.43 1.30
CA CYS A 59 2.20 -10.61 2.50
C CYS A 59 0.94 -10.86 3.34
N TYR A 60 0.94 -10.32 4.56
CA TYR A 60 -0.26 -10.20 5.40
C TYR A 60 -0.53 -8.74 5.74
N VAL A 61 -1.81 -8.40 5.85
CA VAL A 61 -2.28 -7.05 6.20
C VAL A 61 -2.05 -6.81 7.70
N THR A 62 -1.33 -5.74 8.04
CA THR A 62 -1.03 -5.33 9.42
C THR A 62 -1.92 -4.18 9.89
N ARG A 63 -2.34 -3.31 8.97
CA ARG A 63 -3.38 -2.29 9.20
C ARG A 63 -4.48 -2.44 8.16
N PRO A 64 -5.76 -2.61 8.57
CA PRO A 64 -6.86 -2.77 7.62
C PRO A 64 -7.04 -1.52 6.75
N PRO A 65 -7.71 -1.64 5.59
CA PRO A 65 -8.04 -0.48 4.75
C PRO A 65 -8.78 0.60 5.53
N ASP A 66 -8.23 1.80 5.48
CA ASP A 66 -8.77 3.02 6.07
C ASP A 66 -9.06 4.02 4.96
N LEU A 67 -10.29 4.55 4.93
CA LEU A 67 -10.77 5.49 3.93
C LEU A 67 -10.76 6.89 4.54
N ASP A 68 -10.06 7.81 3.90
CA ASP A 68 -10.06 9.23 4.22
C ASP A 68 -10.39 10.05 2.97
N GLN A 69 -10.80 11.30 3.19
CA GLN A 69 -11.00 12.28 2.12
C GLN A 69 -10.32 13.59 2.49
N ASP A 70 -9.44 14.08 1.62
CA ASP A 70 -8.83 15.40 1.81
C ASP A 70 -9.94 16.48 1.70
N PRO A 71 -10.19 17.25 2.78
CA PRO A 71 -11.27 18.23 2.80
C PRO A 71 -11.03 19.42 1.85
N ASN A 72 -9.80 19.64 1.38
CA ASN A 72 -9.46 20.75 0.50
C ASN A 72 -9.53 20.36 -0.98
N THR A 73 -9.17 19.13 -1.31
CA THR A 73 -9.11 18.65 -2.70
C THR A 73 -10.29 17.74 -3.08
N GLY A 74 -11.00 17.19 -2.09
CA GLY A 74 -12.07 16.22 -2.28
C GLY A 74 -11.59 14.83 -2.75
N ILE A 75 -10.26 14.61 -2.79
CA ILE A 75 -9.67 13.34 -3.21
C ILE A 75 -9.85 12.32 -2.09
N TYR A 76 -10.37 11.16 -2.44
CA TYR A 76 -10.44 10.00 -1.55
C TYR A 76 -9.11 9.26 -1.54
N GLN A 77 -8.67 8.86 -0.36
CA GLN A 77 -7.49 8.04 -0.16
C GLN A 77 -7.88 6.78 0.62
N VAL A 78 -7.53 5.61 0.10
CA VAL A 78 -7.60 4.36 0.86
C VAL A 78 -6.18 3.92 1.19
N THR A 79 -5.88 3.76 2.49
CA THR A 79 -4.58 3.29 2.94
C THR A 79 -4.66 1.96 3.66
N PHE A 80 -3.67 1.09 3.45
CA PHE A 80 -3.50 -0.13 4.23
C PHE A 80 -2.02 -0.51 4.30
N ASP A 81 -1.65 -1.22 5.36
CA ASP A 81 -0.26 -1.61 5.59
C ASP A 81 -0.12 -3.12 5.51
N THR A 82 1.05 -3.57 5.04
CA THR A 82 1.34 -4.99 4.80
C THR A 82 2.73 -5.34 5.26
N SER A 83 2.91 -6.52 5.84
CA SER A 83 4.22 -7.10 6.15
C SER A 83 4.47 -8.28 5.22
N TRP A 84 5.64 -8.30 4.60
CA TRP A 84 5.97 -9.23 3.52
C TRP A 84 6.85 -10.37 3.99
N HIS A 85 6.60 -11.56 3.47
CA HIS A 85 7.45 -12.71 3.72
C HIS A 85 8.64 -12.65 2.77
N ILE A 86 9.86 -12.48 3.30
CA ILE A 86 11.07 -12.75 2.52
C ILE A 86 11.30 -14.26 2.57
N GLY A 87 10.89 -14.96 1.51
CA GLY A 87 11.26 -16.36 1.27
C GLY A 87 12.63 -16.42 0.58
N TRP A 88 13.52 -17.27 1.10
CA TRP A 88 14.77 -17.66 0.46
C TRP A 88 14.53 -18.78 -0.56
#